data_AF-A0A973C1G2-F1
#
_entry.id   AF-A0A973C1G2-F1
#
_cell.length_a   1.000
_cell.length_b   1.000
_cell.length_c   1.000
_cell.angle_alpha   90.00
_cell.angle_beta   90.00
_cell.angle_gamma   90.00
#
_symmetry.space_group_name_H-M   'P 1'
#
loop_
_entity.id
_entity.type
_entity.pdbx_description
1 polymer ?
#
loop_
_entity_poly.entity_id
_entity_poly.type
_entity_poly.pdbx_seq_one_letter_code
_entity_poly.pdbx_strand_id
1 'polypeptide(L)'
;MKLKINTINSDDISYTSDQGMLVTDKAHILIRRNLLNLFTKEDRDKIRIAAGYTESHEYNQTFLSVLFTLFITFLLLAIPMSPAPVTIFNTVQPAGILIFPLTFIIIDSVNELFGYRYARKLCIIASSIMLLAALLTYISLSVFDISGAYQEVFGKLPRLYLINALCIIIADQLNNKFFSYFKAKLSFSALYLRCILSTAIGQIAYTILWITIFFGTSVNVALLSRISDNYMFKVGYSIALIPVTYLIVLLYRQYRPLDL
;
A
#
# COMPACT_ATOMS: atom_id res chain seq x y z
N MET A 1 -15.75 34.25 3.74
CA MET A 1 -15.44 34.98 2.48
C MET A 1 -14.19 34.34 1.90
N LYS A 2 -14.07 34.17 0.57
CA LYS A 2 -12.83 33.63 -0.03
C LYS A 2 -11.97 34.81 -0.45
N LEU A 3 -10.71 34.79 -0.05
CA LEU A 3 -9.74 35.81 -0.43
C LEU A 3 -9.47 35.71 -1.93
N LYS A 4 -9.35 36.87 -2.60
CA LYS A 4 -9.11 36.96 -4.04
C LYS A 4 -7.68 37.42 -4.28
N ILE A 5 -6.96 36.70 -5.14
CA ILE A 5 -5.61 37.07 -5.56
C ILE A 5 -5.71 38.25 -6.53
N ASN A 6 -4.85 39.25 -6.32
CA ASN A 6 -4.73 40.41 -7.20
C ASN A 6 -3.53 40.23 -8.15
N THR A 7 -2.36 39.88 -7.62
CA THR A 7 -1.12 39.72 -8.39
C THR A 7 -0.26 38.59 -7.84
N ILE A 8 0.47 37.92 -8.73
CA ILE A 8 1.44 36.86 -8.40
C ILE A 8 2.75 37.22 -9.07
N ASN A 9 3.80 37.47 -8.28
CA ASN A 9 5.14 37.80 -8.78
C ASN A 9 6.14 36.78 -8.23
N SER A 10 6.48 35.76 -9.01
CA SER A 10 7.35 34.66 -8.57
C SER A 10 6.85 34.01 -7.28
N ASP A 11 7.50 34.25 -6.13
CA ASP A 11 7.10 33.75 -4.80
C ASP A 11 6.16 34.72 -4.04
N ASP A 12 5.95 35.95 -4.48
CA ASP A 12 5.09 36.91 -3.78
C ASP A 12 3.63 36.85 -4.27
N ILE A 13 2.72 36.54 -3.36
CA ILE A 13 1.26 36.50 -3.58
C ILE A 13 0.63 37.74 -2.94
N SER A 14 0.07 38.63 -3.75
CA SER A 14 -0.74 39.76 -3.25
C SER A 14 -2.23 39.44 -3.35
N TYR A 15 -2.94 39.56 -2.25
CA TYR A 15 -4.38 39.29 -2.16
C TYR A 15 -5.10 40.32 -1.28
N THR A 16 -6.40 40.44 -1.47
CA THR A 16 -7.24 41.37 -0.68
C THR A 16 -7.78 40.63 0.55
N SER A 17 -7.47 41.14 1.75
CA SER A 17 -7.98 40.67 3.05
C SER A 17 -9.50 40.85 3.16
N ASP A 18 -10.13 40.14 4.11
CA ASP A 18 -11.56 40.30 4.43
C ASP A 18 -11.92 41.73 4.88
N GLN A 19 -10.93 42.52 5.31
CA GLN A 19 -11.07 43.95 5.65
C GLN A 19 -10.78 44.90 4.48
N GLY A 20 -10.60 44.39 3.26
CA GLY A 20 -10.31 45.21 2.07
C GLY A 20 -8.85 45.70 1.97
N MET A 21 -7.97 45.30 2.88
CA MET A 21 -6.55 45.64 2.82
C MET A 21 -5.79 44.74 1.86
N LEU A 22 -4.85 45.33 1.12
CA LEU A 22 -3.97 44.60 0.20
C LEU A 22 -2.78 44.03 0.98
N VAL A 23 -2.69 42.70 1.06
CA VAL A 23 -1.67 41.97 1.81
C VAL A 23 -0.80 41.21 0.82
N THR A 24 0.52 41.20 1.03
CA THR A 24 1.45 40.41 0.23
C THR A 24 2.19 39.44 1.14
N ASP A 25 2.08 38.15 0.84
CA ASP A 25 2.76 37.07 1.56
C ASP A 25 3.52 36.20 0.56
N LYS A 26 4.59 35.55 1.04
CA LYS A 26 5.29 34.56 0.22
C LYS A 26 4.46 33.29 0.07
N ALA A 27 4.46 32.72 -1.12
CA ALA A 27 3.65 31.58 -1.49
C ALA A 27 3.96 30.36 -0.61
N HIS A 28 5.24 30.12 -0.30
CA HIS A 28 5.65 29.04 0.61
C HIS A 28 5.19 29.27 2.07
N ILE A 29 5.05 30.53 2.53
CA ILE A 29 4.55 30.85 3.88
C ILE A 29 3.06 30.56 3.97
N LEU A 30 2.28 30.90 2.95
CA LEU A 30 0.85 30.60 2.86
C LEU A 30 0.59 29.08 2.90
N ILE A 31 1.45 28.29 2.24
CA ILE A 31 1.42 26.82 2.28
C ILE A 31 1.77 26.31 3.68
N ARG A 32 2.91 26.74 4.24
CA ARG A 32 3.41 26.28 5.55
C ARG A 32 2.44 26.58 6.70
N ARG A 33 1.73 27.71 6.63
CA ARG A 33 0.72 28.13 7.62
C ARG A 33 -0.68 27.56 7.35
N ASN A 34 -0.83 26.70 6.34
CA ASN A 34 -2.09 26.06 5.94
C ASN A 34 -3.23 27.07 5.62
N LEU A 35 -2.86 28.22 5.06
CA LEU A 35 -3.78 29.33 4.76
C LEU A 35 -4.43 29.21 3.37
N LEU A 36 -4.03 28.22 2.58
CA LEU A 36 -4.61 27.92 1.26
C LEU A 36 -6.14 27.73 1.29
N ASN A 37 -6.69 27.30 2.43
CA ASN A 37 -8.14 27.10 2.57
C ASN A 37 -8.96 28.39 2.47
N LEU A 38 -8.33 29.54 2.69
CA LEU A 38 -8.93 30.87 2.56
C LEU A 38 -9.13 31.29 1.10
N PHE A 39 -8.47 30.61 0.15
CA PHE A 39 -8.52 30.91 -1.28
C PHE A 39 -9.47 29.97 -2.03
N THR A 40 -9.88 30.41 -3.24
CA THR A 40 -10.61 29.55 -4.18
C THR A 40 -9.75 28.37 -4.64
N LYS A 41 -10.38 27.33 -5.20
CA LYS A 41 -9.63 26.15 -5.66
C LYS A 41 -8.60 26.55 -6.74
N GLU A 42 -9.01 27.39 -7.69
CA GLU A 42 -8.16 27.88 -8.77
C GLU A 42 -6.98 28.73 -8.26
N ASP A 43 -7.23 29.57 -7.24
CA ASP A 43 -6.21 30.41 -6.62
C ASP A 43 -5.18 29.60 -5.82
N ARG A 44 -5.60 28.49 -5.20
CA ARG A 44 -4.68 27.57 -4.49
C ARG A 44 -3.67 26.97 -5.45
N ASP A 45 -4.12 26.57 -6.63
CA ASP A 45 -3.28 25.94 -7.63
C ASP A 45 -2.25 26.96 -8.15
N LYS A 46 -2.66 28.23 -8.34
CA LYS A 46 -1.76 29.33 -8.69
C LYS A 46 -0.73 29.64 -7.59
N ILE A 47 -1.13 29.67 -6.32
CA ILE A 47 -0.21 29.88 -5.18
C ILE A 47 0.83 28.75 -5.10
N ARG A 48 0.41 27.51 -5.35
CA ARG A 48 1.34 26.37 -5.38
C ARG A 48 2.38 26.55 -6.49
N ILE A 49 1.95 26.87 -7.70
CA ILE A 49 2.85 27.10 -8.84
C ILE A 49 3.86 28.22 -8.53
N ALA A 50 3.40 29.32 -7.95
CA ALA A 50 4.21 30.46 -7.53
C ALA A 50 5.29 30.08 -6.49
N ALA A 51 4.94 29.22 -5.52
CA ALA A 51 5.87 28.67 -4.54
C ALA A 51 6.86 27.63 -5.12
N GLY A 52 6.91 27.46 -6.45
CA GLY A 52 7.69 26.40 -7.10
C GLY A 52 7.07 25.00 -6.98
N TYR A 53 5.89 24.87 -6.37
CA TYR A 53 5.11 23.64 -6.39
C TYR A 53 4.34 23.58 -7.70
N THR A 54 5.01 23.23 -8.79
CA THR A 54 4.35 22.92 -10.06
C THR A 54 3.42 21.73 -9.86
N GLU A 55 2.11 21.95 -9.94
CA GLU A 55 1.10 20.89 -9.94
C GLU A 55 1.08 20.15 -11.28
N SER A 56 2.02 19.24 -11.45
CA SER A 56 1.69 17.83 -11.64
C SER A 56 2.93 17.06 -11.17
N HIS A 57 2.84 16.39 -10.02
CA HIS A 57 3.82 15.34 -9.75
C HIS A 57 3.55 14.25 -10.79
N GLU A 58 4.18 14.36 -11.97
CA GLU A 58 4.45 13.19 -12.80
C GLU A 58 5.36 12.28 -11.98
N TYR A 59 4.70 11.50 -11.13
CA TYR A 59 5.28 10.33 -10.52
C TYR A 59 5.99 9.56 -11.63
N ASN A 60 7.21 9.10 -11.36
CA ASN A 60 7.91 8.23 -12.31
C ASN A 60 7.04 6.99 -12.51
N GLN A 61 6.29 6.99 -13.62
CA GLN A 61 5.25 6.00 -13.89
C GLN A 61 5.89 4.63 -14.09
N THR A 62 7.11 4.59 -14.62
CA THR A 62 7.92 3.38 -14.75
C THR A 62 8.24 2.80 -13.37
N PHE A 63 8.73 3.61 -12.43
CA PHE A 63 9.04 3.12 -11.08
C PHE A 63 7.79 2.62 -10.35
N LEU A 64 6.68 3.38 -10.44
CA LEU A 64 5.39 2.95 -9.89
C LEU A 64 4.91 1.63 -10.50
N SER A 65 5.03 1.49 -11.82
CA SER A 65 4.65 0.27 -12.55
C SER A 65 5.51 -0.91 -12.14
N VAL A 66 6.82 -0.72 -11.96
CA VAL A 66 7.72 -1.78 -11.44
C VAL A 66 7.28 -2.24 -10.06
N LEU A 67 6.97 -1.33 -9.14
CA LEU A 67 6.43 -1.70 -7.82
C LEU A 67 5.11 -2.46 -7.95
N PHE A 68 4.19 -2.02 -8.81
CA PHE A 68 2.90 -2.69 -9.02
C PHE A 68 3.11 -4.11 -9.56
N THR A 69 3.97 -4.27 -10.56
CA THR A 69 4.31 -5.57 -11.16
C THR A 69 4.95 -6.49 -10.12
N LEU A 70 5.94 -6.02 -9.36
CA LEU A 70 6.58 -6.83 -8.31
C LEU A 70 5.57 -7.31 -7.27
N PHE A 71 4.67 -6.44 -6.81
CA PHE A 71 3.61 -6.81 -5.87
C PHE A 71 2.74 -7.93 -6.41
N ILE A 72 2.26 -7.80 -7.66
CA ILE A 72 1.41 -8.79 -8.31
C ILE A 72 2.17 -10.10 -8.54
N THR A 73 3.41 -10.04 -9.01
CA THR A 73 4.27 -11.21 -9.22
C THR A 73 4.49 -11.97 -7.92
N PHE A 74 4.81 -11.28 -6.82
CA PHE A 74 4.97 -11.92 -5.52
C PHE A 74 3.68 -12.62 -5.06
N LEU A 75 2.51 -12.03 -5.27
CA LEU A 75 1.24 -12.69 -4.96
C LEU A 75 1.01 -13.94 -5.83
N LEU A 76 1.22 -13.83 -7.15
CA LEU A 76 1.06 -14.96 -8.08
C LEU A 76 2.03 -16.11 -7.81
N LEU A 77 3.20 -15.84 -7.22
CA LEU A 77 4.17 -16.87 -6.80
C LEU A 77 3.87 -17.42 -5.40
N ALA A 78 3.53 -16.57 -4.44
CA ALA A 78 3.29 -16.98 -3.06
C ALA A 78 2.08 -17.90 -2.92
N ILE A 79 1.02 -17.66 -3.69
CA ILE A 79 -0.24 -18.38 -3.55
C ILE A 79 -0.11 -19.86 -3.96
N PRO A 80 0.45 -20.21 -5.13
CA PRO A 80 0.68 -21.60 -5.50
C PRO A 80 1.64 -22.36 -4.60
N MET A 81 2.55 -21.66 -3.93
CA MET A 81 3.47 -22.26 -2.95
C MET A 81 2.83 -22.48 -1.57
N SER A 82 1.73 -21.80 -1.27
CA SER A 82 1.11 -21.83 0.07
C SER A 82 0.56 -23.20 0.51
N PRO A 83 0.06 -24.10 -0.36
CA PRO A 83 -0.40 -25.42 0.06
C PRO A 83 0.69 -26.34 0.62
N ALA A 84 1.96 -26.10 0.29
CA ALA A 84 3.07 -26.92 0.75
C ALA A 84 3.48 -26.52 2.18
N PRO A 85 3.42 -27.42 3.17
CA PRO A 85 3.92 -27.13 4.52
C PRO A 85 5.45 -27.22 4.56
N VAL A 86 6.08 -26.27 5.24
CA VAL A 86 7.52 -26.23 5.53
C VAL A 86 7.74 -25.95 7.01
N THR A 87 8.82 -26.49 7.57
CA THR A 87 9.18 -26.26 8.98
C THR A 87 10.21 -25.15 9.07
N ILE A 88 9.88 -24.08 9.80
CA ILE A 88 10.76 -22.93 10.04
C ILE A 88 10.73 -22.61 11.53
N PHE A 89 11.90 -22.53 12.16
CA PHE A 89 12.03 -22.31 13.62
C PHE A 89 11.13 -23.22 14.47
N ASN A 90 11.06 -24.51 14.14
CA ASN A 90 10.17 -25.51 14.76
C ASN A 90 8.66 -25.24 14.65
N THR A 91 8.23 -24.29 13.83
CA THR A 91 6.82 -24.02 13.51
C THR A 91 6.50 -24.47 12.09
N VAL A 92 5.28 -24.98 11.87
CA VAL A 92 4.82 -25.39 10.53
C VAL A 92 4.22 -24.17 9.84
N GLN A 93 4.77 -23.81 8.69
CA GLN A 93 4.38 -22.66 7.91
C GLN A 93 4.04 -23.06 6.46
N PRO A 94 3.17 -22.32 5.75
CA PRO A 94 3.01 -22.49 4.31
C PRO A 94 4.27 -22.01 3.58
N ALA A 95 4.73 -22.70 2.53
CA ALA A 95 5.99 -22.34 1.85
C ALA A 95 5.95 -20.94 1.23
N GLY A 96 4.77 -20.47 0.79
CA GLY A 96 4.56 -19.10 0.31
C GLY A 96 4.85 -18.00 1.34
N ILE A 97 4.99 -18.34 2.63
CA ILE A 97 5.26 -17.38 3.71
C ILE A 97 6.56 -16.59 3.52
N LEU A 98 7.52 -17.13 2.77
CA LEU A 98 8.79 -16.44 2.51
C LEU A 98 8.63 -15.27 1.54
N ILE A 99 7.61 -15.33 0.68
CA ILE A 99 7.36 -14.35 -0.38
C ILE A 99 6.37 -13.29 0.10
N PHE A 100 5.37 -13.64 0.92
CA PHE A 100 4.34 -12.70 1.38
C PHE A 100 4.89 -11.41 2.00
N PRO A 101 5.88 -11.42 2.92
CA PRO A 101 6.40 -10.19 3.51
C PRO A 101 7.02 -9.22 2.49
N LEU A 102 7.45 -9.69 1.32
CA LEU A 102 7.93 -8.83 0.25
C LEU A 102 6.80 -7.93 -0.30
N THR A 103 5.55 -8.39 -0.28
CA THR A 103 4.41 -7.56 -0.71
C THR A 103 4.19 -6.39 0.25
N PHE A 104 4.49 -6.56 1.54
CA PHE A 104 4.35 -5.51 2.56
C PHE A 104 5.37 -4.38 2.34
N ILE A 105 6.62 -4.73 2.00
CA ILE A 105 7.65 -3.75 1.62
C ILE A 105 7.15 -2.89 0.45
N ILE A 106 6.59 -3.53 -0.57
CA ILE A 106 6.18 -2.85 -1.80
C ILE A 106 4.98 -1.95 -1.55
N ILE A 107 3.93 -2.43 -0.88
CA ILE A 107 2.74 -1.62 -0.61
C ILE A 107 3.05 -0.45 0.33
N ASP A 108 3.92 -0.63 1.33
CA ASP A 108 4.38 0.44 2.22
C ASP A 108 5.23 1.46 1.46
N SER A 109 6.10 1.01 0.55
CA SER A 109 6.87 1.89 -0.34
C SER A 109 5.94 2.69 -1.25
N VAL A 110 4.88 2.09 -1.79
CA VAL A 110 3.88 2.80 -2.59
C VAL A 110 3.14 3.84 -1.76
N ASN A 111 2.73 3.51 -0.54
CA ASN A 111 2.11 4.47 0.38
C ASN A 111 3.07 5.62 0.74
N GLU A 112 4.36 5.32 0.89
CA GLU A 112 5.33 6.34 1.27
C GLU A 112 5.65 7.29 0.12
N LEU A 113 5.85 6.76 -1.09
CA LEU A 113 6.31 7.52 -2.25
C LEU A 113 5.17 8.16 -3.04
N PHE A 114 4.05 7.44 -3.23
CA PHE A 114 2.95 7.84 -4.09
C PHE A 114 1.67 8.14 -3.30
N GLY A 115 1.59 7.68 -2.05
CA GLY A 115 0.48 7.97 -1.14
C GLY A 115 -0.69 7.00 -1.25
N TYR A 116 -1.66 7.18 -0.34
CA TYR A 116 -2.81 6.31 -0.15
C TYR A 116 -3.63 6.04 -1.43
N ARG A 117 -3.77 7.05 -2.30
CA ARG A 117 -4.55 6.90 -3.54
C ARG A 117 -3.95 5.84 -4.48
N TYR A 118 -2.63 5.80 -4.60
CA TYR A 118 -1.95 4.83 -5.46
C TYR A 118 -1.86 3.46 -4.80
N ALA A 119 -1.62 3.40 -3.49
CA ALA A 119 -1.68 2.14 -2.75
C ALA A 119 -3.07 1.49 -2.83
N ARG A 120 -4.15 2.30 -2.74
CA ARG A 120 -5.52 1.82 -2.98
C ARG A 120 -5.73 1.30 -4.40
N LYS A 121 -5.21 1.99 -5.41
CA LYS A 121 -5.26 1.51 -6.80
C LYS A 121 -4.52 0.18 -6.96
N LEU A 122 -3.34 0.03 -6.36
CA LEU A 122 -2.58 -1.21 -6.34
C LEU A 122 -3.42 -2.36 -5.78
N CYS A 123 -4.04 -2.19 -4.61
CA CYS A 123 -4.88 -3.23 -4.02
C CYS A 123 -6.08 -3.61 -4.92
N ILE A 124 -6.75 -2.62 -5.51
CA ILE A 124 -7.89 -2.89 -6.40
C ILE A 124 -7.41 -3.69 -7.63
N ILE A 125 -6.34 -3.26 -8.29
CA ILE A 125 -5.78 -3.94 -9.46
C ILE A 125 -5.32 -5.35 -9.10
N ALA A 126 -4.56 -5.51 -8.02
CA ALA A 126 -4.08 -6.80 -7.56
C ALA A 126 -5.25 -7.74 -7.23
N SER A 127 -6.28 -7.26 -6.52
CA SER A 127 -7.49 -8.05 -6.26
C SER A 127 -8.21 -8.45 -7.54
N SER A 128 -8.35 -7.55 -8.52
CA SER A 128 -8.97 -7.89 -9.81
C SER A 128 -8.18 -8.96 -10.55
N ILE A 129 -6.84 -8.89 -10.51
CA ILE A 129 -5.96 -9.91 -11.12
C ILE A 129 -6.08 -11.24 -10.37
N MET A 130 -6.17 -11.24 -9.03
CA MET A 130 -6.41 -12.46 -8.27
C MET A 130 -7.75 -13.10 -8.63
N LEU A 131 -8.83 -12.32 -8.80
CA LEU A 131 -10.12 -12.85 -9.26
C LEU A 131 -10.04 -13.40 -10.68
N LEU A 132 -9.32 -12.72 -11.59
CA LEU A 132 -9.10 -13.22 -12.93
C LEU A 132 -8.30 -14.54 -12.92
N ALA A 133 -7.23 -14.62 -12.12
CA ALA A 133 -6.45 -15.84 -11.95
C ALA A 133 -7.30 -16.98 -11.38
N ALA A 134 -8.17 -16.70 -10.41
CA ALA A 134 -9.13 -17.66 -9.87
C ALA A 134 -10.06 -18.21 -10.97
N LEU A 135 -10.66 -17.30 -11.76
CA LEU A 135 -11.60 -17.64 -12.82
C LEU A 135 -10.93 -18.46 -13.93
N LEU A 136 -9.78 -18.01 -14.44
CA LEU A 136 -9.07 -18.70 -15.52
C LEU A 136 -8.58 -20.08 -15.09
N THR A 137 -8.08 -20.20 -13.85
CA THR A 137 -7.67 -21.50 -13.31
C THR A 137 -8.88 -22.42 -13.15
N TYR A 138 -10.01 -21.90 -12.66
CA TYR A 138 -11.25 -22.68 -12.53
C TYR A 138 -11.76 -23.18 -13.89
N ILE A 139 -11.80 -22.31 -14.90
CA ILE A 139 -12.23 -22.68 -16.26
C ILE A 139 -11.32 -23.78 -16.81
N SER A 140 -10.00 -23.64 -16.70
CA SER A 140 -9.05 -24.64 -17.19
C SER A 140 -9.26 -26.01 -16.54
N LEU A 141 -9.51 -26.05 -15.22
CA LEU A 141 -9.76 -27.30 -14.48
C LEU A 141 -11.13 -27.91 -14.76
N SER A 142 -12.08 -27.11 -15.26
CA SER A 142 -13.45 -27.57 -15.56
C SER A 142 -13.61 -28.04 -17.01
N VAL A 143 -12.82 -27.49 -17.93
CA VAL A 143 -12.91 -27.78 -19.37
C VAL A 143 -12.08 -29.01 -19.75
N PHE A 144 -10.90 -29.15 -19.16
CA PHE A 144 -9.97 -30.22 -19.50
C PHE A 144 -9.99 -31.31 -18.42
N ASP A 145 -9.84 -32.57 -18.84
CA ASP A 145 -9.69 -33.69 -17.92
C ASP A 145 -8.28 -33.68 -17.31
N ILE A 146 -8.14 -32.90 -16.24
CA ILE A 146 -6.88 -32.69 -15.52
C ILE A 146 -6.86 -33.60 -14.30
N SER A 147 -5.84 -34.47 -14.22
CA SER A 147 -5.70 -35.46 -13.16
C SER A 147 -4.27 -35.55 -12.63
N GLY A 148 -4.08 -36.33 -11.55
CA GLY A 148 -2.79 -36.55 -10.90
C GLY A 148 -2.18 -35.29 -10.29
N ALA A 149 -0.85 -35.17 -10.39
CA ALA A 149 -0.08 -34.11 -9.74
C ALA A 149 -0.54 -32.69 -10.12
N TYR A 150 -1.02 -32.49 -11.36
CA TYR A 150 -1.51 -31.19 -11.79
C TYR A 150 -2.77 -30.78 -11.00
N GLN A 151 -3.71 -31.70 -10.81
CA GLN A 151 -4.93 -31.45 -10.04
C GLN A 151 -4.62 -31.22 -8.54
N GLU A 152 -3.62 -31.92 -8.00
CA GLU A 152 -3.21 -31.73 -6.60
C GLU A 152 -2.64 -30.33 -6.33
N VAL A 153 -1.88 -29.79 -7.28
CA VAL A 153 -1.28 -28.45 -7.20
C VAL A 153 -2.31 -27.36 -7.53
N PHE A 154 -2.95 -27.45 -8.70
CA PHE A 154 -3.78 -26.37 -9.22
C PHE A 154 -5.23 -26.40 -8.70
N GLY A 155 -5.73 -27.56 -8.26
CA GLY A 155 -7.12 -27.74 -7.84
C GLY A 155 -7.56 -26.84 -6.69
N LYS A 156 -6.63 -26.43 -5.82
CA LYS A 156 -6.90 -25.52 -4.69
C LYS A 156 -6.80 -24.04 -5.07
N LEU A 157 -6.15 -23.70 -6.17
CA LEU A 157 -5.81 -22.32 -6.52
C LEU A 157 -7.01 -21.42 -6.78
N PRO A 158 -8.11 -21.85 -7.45
CA PRO A 158 -9.28 -20.99 -7.63
C PRO A 158 -9.79 -20.42 -6.32
N ARG A 159 -9.92 -21.29 -5.30
CA ARG A 159 -10.33 -20.89 -3.95
C ARG A 159 -9.29 -19.98 -3.29
N LEU A 160 -8.01 -20.33 -3.36
CA LEU A 160 -6.94 -19.55 -2.71
C LEU A 160 -6.79 -18.14 -3.29
N TYR A 161 -6.90 -18.00 -4.61
CA TYR A 161 -6.90 -16.71 -5.28
C TYR A 161 -8.13 -15.87 -4.90
N LEU A 162 -9.32 -16.49 -4.84
CA LEU A 162 -10.54 -15.81 -4.40
C LEU A 162 -10.43 -15.29 -2.96
N ILE A 163 -9.92 -16.11 -2.04
CA ILE A 163 -9.70 -15.66 -0.65
C ILE A 163 -8.67 -14.53 -0.61
N ASN A 164 -7.59 -14.60 -1.39
CA ASN A 164 -6.59 -13.52 -1.46
C ASN A 164 -7.19 -12.22 -1.98
N ALA A 165 -8.00 -12.27 -3.04
CA ALA A 165 -8.68 -11.09 -3.56
C ALA A 165 -9.49 -10.37 -2.47
N LEU A 166 -10.27 -11.13 -1.70
CA LEU A 166 -11.06 -10.58 -0.58
C LEU A 166 -10.17 -9.99 0.53
N CYS A 167 -9.09 -10.69 0.88
CA CYS A 167 -8.15 -10.20 1.89
C CYS A 167 -7.45 -8.91 1.45
N ILE A 168 -7.06 -8.77 0.17
CA ILE A 168 -6.46 -7.54 -0.35
C ILE A 168 -7.44 -6.36 -0.25
N ILE A 169 -8.71 -6.57 -0.62
CA ILE A 169 -9.73 -5.49 -0.60
C ILE A 169 -10.08 -5.03 0.82
N ILE A 170 -9.96 -5.92 1.81
CA ILE A 170 -10.33 -5.58 3.18
C ILE A 170 -9.08 -5.28 4.03
N ALA A 171 -8.19 -6.26 4.19
CA ALA A 171 -7.04 -6.17 5.08
C ALA A 171 -5.93 -5.25 4.55
N ASP A 172 -5.52 -5.38 3.29
CA ASP A 172 -4.45 -4.51 2.75
C ASP A 172 -4.96 -3.07 2.58
N GLN A 173 -6.26 -2.89 2.36
CA GLN A 173 -6.88 -1.57 2.38
C GLN A 173 -6.92 -0.94 3.78
N LEU A 174 -7.13 -1.75 4.83
CA LEU A 174 -6.96 -1.31 6.21
C LEU A 174 -5.50 -0.93 6.48
N ASN A 175 -4.53 -1.75 6.04
CA ASN A 175 -3.11 -1.43 6.11
C ASN A 175 -2.82 -0.04 5.52
N ASN A 176 -3.23 0.19 4.26
CA ASN A 176 -3.07 1.47 3.57
C ASN A 176 -3.67 2.65 4.34
N LYS A 177 -4.87 2.47 4.90
CA LYS A 177 -5.58 3.52 5.64
C LYS A 177 -4.82 3.87 6.92
N PHE A 178 -4.37 2.88 7.67
CA PHE A 178 -3.59 3.10 8.89
C PHE A 178 -2.20 3.65 8.60
N PHE A 179 -1.53 3.19 7.53
CA PHE A 179 -0.27 3.78 7.07
C PHE A 179 -0.43 5.28 6.81
N SER A 180 -1.46 5.66 6.04
CA SER A 180 -1.73 7.07 5.73
C SER A 180 -2.06 7.89 6.99
N TYR A 181 -2.78 7.29 7.94
CA TYR A 181 -3.09 7.92 9.22
C TYR A 181 -1.81 8.17 10.05
N PHE A 182 -0.94 7.17 10.17
CA PHE A 182 0.32 7.31 10.89
C PHE A 182 1.29 8.27 10.18
N LYS A 183 1.29 8.30 8.85
CA LYS A 183 2.04 9.29 8.06
C LYS A 183 1.61 10.73 8.35
N ALA A 184 0.33 10.96 8.64
CA ALA A 184 -0.16 12.29 9.01
C ALA A 184 0.17 12.69 10.46
N LYS A 185 0.41 11.72 11.35
CA LYS A 185 0.63 11.95 12.79
C LYS A 185 2.09 11.89 13.23
N LEU A 186 2.91 11.11 12.54
CA LEU A 186 4.30 10.87 12.90
C LEU A 186 5.24 11.72 12.06
N SER A 187 6.45 11.96 12.59
CA SER A 187 7.49 12.65 11.84
C SER A 187 7.92 11.84 10.61
N PHE A 188 8.52 12.56 9.66
CA PHE A 188 9.06 11.96 8.45
C PHE A 188 10.12 10.87 8.73
N SER A 189 10.93 11.06 9.77
CA SER A 189 11.98 10.13 10.22
C SER A 189 11.44 8.80 10.77
N ALA A 190 10.16 8.72 11.11
CA ALA A 190 9.53 7.53 11.68
C ALA A 190 8.94 6.59 10.61
N LEU A 191 9.61 6.39 9.46
CA LEU A 191 9.14 5.46 8.42
C LEU A 191 9.00 4.03 8.95
N TYR A 192 10.01 3.55 9.70
CA TYR A 192 9.98 2.22 10.30
C TYR A 192 8.72 1.99 11.16
N LEU A 193 8.35 2.97 11.99
CA LEU A 193 7.22 2.85 12.89
C LEU A 193 5.89 2.80 12.11
N ARG A 194 5.80 3.58 11.02
CA ARG A 194 4.65 3.57 10.11
C ARG A 194 4.48 2.20 9.45
N CYS A 195 5.55 1.61 8.95
CA CYS A 195 5.55 0.26 8.36
C CYS A 195 5.11 -0.81 9.37
N ILE A 196 5.72 -0.83 10.55
CA ILE A 196 5.44 -1.85 11.58
C ILE A 196 3.98 -1.78 12.03
N LEU A 197 3.50 -0.60 12.41
CA LEU A 197 2.15 -0.45 12.97
C LEU A 197 1.07 -0.76 11.94
N SER A 198 1.23 -0.29 10.72
CA SER A 198 0.28 -0.54 9.65
C SER A 198 0.26 -2.02 9.25
N THR A 199 1.43 -2.62 9.03
CA THR A 199 1.55 -4.05 8.71
C THR A 199 0.98 -4.93 9.83
N ALA A 200 1.26 -4.62 11.10
CA ALA A 200 0.73 -5.38 12.23
C ALA A 200 -0.81 -5.38 12.25
N ILE A 201 -1.45 -4.22 12.03
CA ILE A 201 -2.91 -4.10 11.99
C ILE A 201 -3.48 -4.81 10.75
N GLY A 202 -2.86 -4.60 9.58
CA GLY A 202 -3.25 -5.24 8.33
C GLY A 202 -3.19 -6.76 8.43
N GLN A 203 -2.12 -7.31 9.00
CA GLN A 203 -1.94 -8.75 9.14
C GLN A 203 -2.89 -9.38 10.15
N ILE A 204 -3.31 -8.67 11.20
CA ILE A 204 -4.38 -9.16 12.09
C ILE A 204 -5.67 -9.34 11.28
N ALA A 205 -6.08 -8.31 10.53
CA ALA A 205 -7.28 -8.36 9.70
C ALA A 205 -7.18 -9.45 8.62
N TYR A 206 -6.03 -9.53 7.94
CA TYR A 206 -5.78 -10.53 6.90
C TYR A 206 -5.94 -11.93 7.46
N THR A 207 -5.31 -12.19 8.60
CA THR A 207 -5.29 -13.51 9.24
C THR A 207 -6.70 -13.92 9.65
N ILE A 208 -7.44 -13.04 10.33
CA ILE A 208 -8.84 -13.30 10.75
C ILE A 208 -9.72 -13.63 9.53
N LEU A 209 -9.65 -12.84 8.46
CA LEU A 209 -10.42 -13.06 7.25
C LEU A 209 -10.05 -14.39 6.59
N TRP A 210 -8.75 -14.65 6.45
CA TRP A 210 -8.24 -15.88 5.85
C TRP A 210 -8.79 -17.11 6.56
N ILE A 211 -8.69 -17.14 7.89
CA ILE A 211 -9.17 -18.26 8.71
C ILE A 211 -10.69 -18.43 8.57
N THR A 212 -11.42 -17.32 8.68
CA THR A 212 -12.89 -17.33 8.65
C THR A 212 -13.39 -17.89 7.32
N ILE A 213 -12.80 -17.46 6.20
CA ILE A 213 -13.23 -17.88 4.86
C ILE A 213 -12.68 -19.28 4.51
N PHE A 214 -11.51 -19.66 5.03
CA PHE A 214 -10.89 -20.96 4.73
C PHE A 214 -11.46 -22.11 5.58
N PHE A 215 -11.58 -21.93 6.89
CA PHE A 215 -11.98 -23.00 7.82
C PHE A 215 -13.46 -22.95 8.22
N GLY A 216 -14.18 -21.87 7.90
CA GLY A 216 -15.64 -21.85 7.89
C GLY A 216 -16.37 -21.98 9.23
N THR A 217 -15.71 -22.28 10.36
CA THR A 217 -16.14 -22.05 11.78
C THR A 217 -15.42 -22.92 12.82
N SER A 218 -14.68 -23.97 12.46
CA SER A 218 -14.06 -24.87 13.45
C SER A 218 -12.70 -24.34 13.98
N VAL A 219 -12.77 -23.46 14.97
CA VAL A 219 -11.60 -22.94 15.68
C VAL A 219 -11.20 -23.90 16.80
N ASN A 220 -10.03 -24.53 16.67
CA ASN A 220 -9.39 -25.31 17.75
C ASN A 220 -8.15 -24.55 18.26
N VAL A 221 -7.74 -24.80 19.50
CA VAL A 221 -6.51 -24.28 20.13
C VAL A 221 -5.29 -24.52 19.24
N ALA A 222 -5.17 -25.70 18.63
CA ALA A 222 -4.08 -26.01 17.71
C ALA A 222 -4.07 -25.12 16.44
N LEU A 223 -5.25 -24.74 15.94
CA LEU A 223 -5.38 -23.82 14.82
C LEU A 223 -4.94 -22.40 15.24
N LEU A 224 -5.39 -21.94 16.42
CA LEU A 224 -5.01 -20.63 16.99
C LEU A 224 -3.50 -20.51 17.20
N SER A 225 -2.83 -21.56 17.68
CA SER A 225 -1.38 -21.58 17.81
C SER A 225 -0.70 -21.39 16.45
N ARG A 226 -1.09 -22.16 15.42
CA ARG A 226 -0.52 -22.04 14.08
C ARG A 226 -0.73 -20.67 13.45
N ILE A 227 -1.91 -20.09 13.70
CA ILE A 227 -2.24 -18.72 13.29
C ILE A 227 -1.30 -17.71 13.93
N SER A 228 -1.09 -17.83 15.24
CA SER A 228 -0.19 -16.96 16.00
C SER A 228 1.25 -17.07 15.48
N ASP A 229 1.75 -18.30 15.29
CA ASP A 229 3.08 -18.54 14.75
C ASP A 229 3.25 -17.92 13.35
N ASN A 230 2.25 -18.10 12.47
CA ASN A 230 2.25 -17.52 11.13
C ASN A 230 2.27 -15.98 11.15
N TYR A 231 1.44 -15.39 12.01
CA TYR A 231 1.37 -13.95 12.18
C TYR A 231 2.70 -13.38 12.69
N MET A 232 3.27 -13.98 13.74
CA MET A 232 4.55 -13.55 14.31
C MET A 232 5.68 -13.66 13.30
N PHE A 233 5.72 -14.74 12.52
CA PHE A 233 6.71 -14.90 11.47
C PHE A 233 6.60 -13.78 10.42
N LYS A 234 5.39 -13.50 9.93
CA LYS A 234 5.17 -12.45 8.91
C LYS A 234 5.56 -11.06 9.41
N VAL A 235 5.15 -10.70 10.62
CA VAL A 235 5.48 -9.40 11.22
C VAL A 235 6.98 -9.31 11.52
N GLY A 236 7.57 -10.33 12.12
CA GLY A 236 9.00 -10.40 12.40
C GLY A 236 9.84 -10.29 11.13
N TYR A 237 9.46 -11.02 10.09
CA TYR A 237 10.14 -10.95 8.79
C TYR A 237 9.95 -9.57 8.14
N SER A 238 8.76 -8.96 8.20
CA SER A 238 8.57 -7.60 7.68
C SER A 238 9.45 -6.56 8.40
N ILE A 239 9.69 -6.73 9.71
CA ILE A 239 10.58 -5.86 10.48
C ILE A 239 12.02 -6.00 9.96
N ALA A 240 12.48 -7.24 9.74
CA ALA A 240 13.80 -7.51 9.20
C ALA A 240 14.00 -6.90 7.80
N LEU A 241 12.91 -6.72 7.04
CA LEU A 241 12.93 -6.17 5.69
C LEU A 241 12.77 -4.64 5.62
N ILE A 242 12.55 -3.94 6.74
CA ILE A 242 12.45 -2.47 6.77
C ILE A 242 13.65 -1.77 6.09
N PRO A 243 14.92 -2.21 6.24
CA PRO A 243 16.04 -1.61 5.53
C PRO A 243 15.84 -1.59 4.00
N VAL A 244 15.17 -2.60 3.44
CA VAL A 244 14.84 -2.67 2.02
C VAL A 244 13.80 -1.61 1.66
N THR A 245 12.78 -1.38 2.51
CA THR A 245 11.81 -0.29 2.33
C THR A 245 12.52 1.07 2.28
N TYR A 246 13.46 1.31 3.20
CA TYR A 246 14.27 2.53 3.17
C TYR A 246 15.10 2.63 1.89
N LEU A 247 15.73 1.54 1.45
CA LEU A 247 16.51 1.53 0.21
C LEU A 247 15.65 1.90 -1.00
N ILE A 248 14.46 1.33 -1.16
CA ILE A 248 13.53 1.66 -2.25
C ILE A 248 13.16 3.14 -2.22
N VAL A 249 12.85 3.66 -1.03
CA VAL A 249 12.50 5.08 -0.83
C VAL A 249 13.68 6.00 -1.15
N LEU A 250 14.88 5.64 -0.70
CA LEU A 250 16.10 6.40 -0.96
C LEU A 250 16.48 6.38 -2.43
N LEU A 251 16.43 5.23 -3.09
CA LEU A 251 16.68 5.12 -4.54
C LEU A 251 15.74 6.03 -5.31
N TYR A 252 14.43 5.99 -5.03
CA TYR A 252 13.47 6.87 -5.68
C TYR A 252 13.77 8.36 -5.43
N ARG A 253 14.14 8.72 -4.21
CA ARG A 253 14.48 10.11 -3.83
C ARG A 253 15.83 10.57 -4.35
N GLN A 254 16.80 9.69 -4.57
CA GLN A 254 18.09 10.04 -5.17
C GLN A 254 17.92 10.39 -6.65
N TYR A 255 16.97 9.75 -7.34
CA TYR A 255 16.56 10.14 -8.69
C TYR A 255 15.74 11.44 -8.73
N ARG A 256 15.25 11.93 -7.59
CA ARG A 256 14.50 13.18 -7.47
C ARG A 256 14.83 13.87 -6.15
N PRO A 257 15.99 14.56 -6.03
CA PRO A 257 16.25 15.40 -4.88
C PRO A 257 15.09 16.40 -4.80
N LEU A 258 14.22 16.21 -3.80
CA LEU A 258 13.28 17.25 -3.43
C LEU A 258 14.09 18.29 -2.68
N ASP A 259 14.21 19.47 -3.26
CA ASP A 259 14.64 20.66 -2.54
C ASP A 259 13.77 20.78 -1.29
N LEU A 260 14.44 20.72 -0.14
CA LEU A 260 13.89 20.69 1.22
C LEU A 260 13.09 21.93 1.57
#